data_AF-A0A455UI51-F1
#
_entry.id   AF-A0A455UI51-F1
#
_cell.length_a   1.000
_cell.length_b   1.000
_cell.length_c   1.000
_cell.angle_alpha   90.00
_cell.angle_beta   90.00
_cell.angle_gamma   90.00
#
_symmetry.space_group_name_H-M   'P 1'
#
loop_
_entity.id
_entity.type
_entity.pdbx_description
1 polymer ?
#
loop_
_entity_poly.entity_id
_entity_poly.type
_entity_poly.pdbx_seq_one_letter_code
_entity_poly.pdbx_strand_id
1 'polypeptide(L)'
;MRVTLFEEPLLETTRQLTQRTWAETSYRMQALRDNPECAKNEYDNLLDSRDPGLSATPTFDINDDISAPFVNTAKPAMAVLREQGVNGQVEMAWAFDKAGFEAVDVHMSDILEGRVSLDAFKGLVACGGFSYGDVLGAGGGWAKSVLFNERAQEQFAAFLPVMIASHWASATAARCCRS
;
A
#
# COMPACT_ATOMS: atom_id res chain seq x y z
N MET A 1 -32.18 -17.14 -10.39
CA MET A 1 -31.44 -18.32 -10.87
C MET A 1 -32.42 -19.47 -10.93
N ARG A 2 -32.58 -20.07 -12.10
CA ARG A 2 -33.43 -21.23 -12.33
C ARG A 2 -32.56 -22.34 -12.91
N VAL A 3 -32.57 -23.51 -12.27
CA VAL A 3 -31.91 -24.71 -12.78
C VAL A 3 -33.01 -25.64 -13.29
N THR A 4 -32.88 -26.15 -14.51
CA THR A 4 -33.88 -27.01 -15.15
C THR A 4 -33.28 -28.31 -15.64
N LEU A 5 -34.10 -29.36 -15.73
CA LEU A 5 -33.79 -30.61 -16.41
C LEU A 5 -34.97 -30.95 -17.32
N PHE A 6 -34.72 -31.10 -18.62
CA PHE A 6 -35.77 -31.28 -19.63
C PHE A 6 -36.90 -30.24 -19.51
N GLU A 7 -36.54 -28.97 -19.32
CA GLU A 7 -37.46 -27.83 -19.16
C GLU A 7 -38.28 -27.82 -17.85
N GLU A 8 -38.20 -28.87 -17.03
CA GLU A 8 -38.79 -28.87 -15.69
C GLU A 8 -37.89 -28.12 -14.69
N PRO A 9 -38.42 -27.17 -13.90
CA PRO A 9 -37.65 -26.44 -12.90
C PRO A 9 -37.30 -27.35 -11.71
N LEU A 10 -36.00 -27.59 -11.49
CA LEU A 10 -35.47 -28.34 -10.35
C LEU A 10 -35.19 -27.44 -9.14
N LEU A 11 -34.75 -26.20 -9.38
CA LEU A 11 -34.47 -25.21 -8.35
C LEU A 11 -34.78 -23.81 -8.87
N GLU A 12 -35.50 -23.04 -8.07
CA GLU A 12 -35.71 -21.61 -8.29
C GLU A 12 -35.28 -20.83 -7.05
N THR A 13 -34.35 -19.89 -7.24
CA THR A 13 -33.82 -19.07 -6.15
C THR A 13 -33.29 -17.73 -6.68
N THR A 14 -32.89 -16.82 -5.81
CA THR A 14 -32.23 -15.57 -6.20
C THR A 14 -30.71 -15.75 -6.15
N ARG A 15 -30.00 -15.07 -7.06
CA ARG A 15 -28.53 -15.05 -7.05
C ARG A 15 -28.01 -14.55 -5.69
N GLN A 16 -28.67 -13.53 -5.12
CA GLN A 16 -28.37 -12.98 -3.80
C GLN A 16 -28.42 -14.03 -2.70
N LEU A 17 -29.49 -14.82 -2.65
CA LEU A 17 -29.64 -15.86 -1.65
C LEU A 17 -28.53 -16.90 -1.79
N THR A 18 -28.24 -17.36 -3.01
CA THR A 18 -27.18 -18.33 -3.25
C THR A 18 -25.79 -17.81 -2.87
N GLN A 19 -25.47 -16.55 -3.17
CA GLN A 19 -24.18 -15.97 -2.77
C GLN A 19 -24.07 -15.78 -1.25
N ARG A 20 -25.15 -15.39 -0.57
CA ARG A 20 -25.17 -15.31 0.90
C ARG A 20 -24.98 -16.68 1.53
N THR A 21 -25.68 -17.70 1.06
CA THR A 21 -25.48 -19.09 1.52
C THR A 21 -24.03 -19.54 1.30
N TRP A 22 -23.42 -19.22 0.15
CA TRP A 22 -22.02 -19.54 -0.13
C TRP A 22 -21.04 -18.79 0.80
N ALA A 23 -21.31 -17.52 1.09
CA ALA A 23 -20.45 -16.68 1.93
C ALA A 23 -20.64 -16.91 3.45
N GLU A 24 -21.68 -17.63 3.87
CA GLU A 24 -22.03 -17.76 5.29
C GLU A 24 -20.88 -18.31 6.13
N THR A 25 -20.15 -19.33 5.65
CA THR A 25 -19.01 -19.88 6.39
C THR A 25 -17.94 -18.83 6.66
N SER A 26 -17.57 -18.02 5.65
CA SER A 26 -16.60 -16.94 5.81
C SER A 26 -17.09 -15.89 6.80
N TYR A 27 -18.36 -15.49 6.69
CA TYR A 27 -18.99 -14.55 7.64
C TYR A 27 -18.91 -15.06 9.08
N ARG A 28 -19.29 -16.32 9.34
CA ARG A 28 -19.26 -16.88 10.70
C ARG A 28 -17.84 -16.94 11.25
N MET A 29 -16.87 -17.31 10.42
CA MET A 29 -15.46 -17.34 10.82
C MET A 29 -14.92 -15.94 11.14
N GLN A 30 -15.19 -14.94 10.28
CA GLN A 30 -14.80 -13.55 10.52
C GLN A 30 -15.48 -12.98 11.78
N ALA A 31 -16.78 -13.23 11.99
CA ALA A 31 -17.48 -12.72 13.17
C ALA A 31 -16.97 -13.29 14.50
N LEU A 32 -16.35 -14.48 14.48
CA LEU A 32 -15.71 -15.09 15.65
C LEU A 32 -14.27 -14.61 15.87
N ARG A 33 -13.56 -14.25 14.81
CA ARG A 33 -12.13 -13.91 14.83
C ARG A 33 -11.86 -12.40 14.89
N ASP A 34 -12.65 -11.63 14.14
CA ASP A 34 -12.45 -10.21 13.85
C ASP A 34 -13.51 -9.36 14.58
N ASN A 35 -13.71 -8.11 14.17
CA ASN A 35 -14.82 -7.31 14.67
C ASN A 35 -16.15 -7.83 14.06
N PRO A 36 -17.10 -8.32 14.89
CA PRO A 36 -18.35 -8.89 14.41
C PRO A 36 -19.25 -7.89 13.66
N GLU A 37 -19.14 -6.59 13.97
CA GLU A 37 -19.87 -5.54 13.24
C GLU A 37 -19.35 -5.38 11.82
N CYS A 38 -18.03 -5.38 11.64
CA CYS A 38 -17.40 -5.33 10.31
C CYS A 38 -17.76 -6.57 9.48
N ALA A 39 -17.67 -7.76 10.07
CA ALA A 39 -18.04 -9.01 9.41
C ALA A 39 -19.52 -9.02 8.99
N LYS A 40 -20.42 -8.50 9.85
CA LYS A 40 -21.84 -8.36 9.53
C LYS A 40 -22.06 -7.35 8.40
N ASN A 41 -21.37 -6.22 8.41
CA ASN A 41 -21.46 -5.21 7.35
C ASN A 41 -21.01 -5.78 5.99
N GLU A 42 -19.87 -6.48 5.95
CA GLU A 42 -19.39 -7.16 4.74
C GLU A 42 -20.42 -8.17 4.21
N TYR A 43 -20.98 -9.00 5.10
CA TYR A 43 -21.99 -9.99 4.72
C TYR A 43 -23.29 -9.36 4.22
N ASP A 44 -23.75 -8.28 4.87
CA ASP A 44 -24.99 -7.58 4.51
C ASP A 44 -24.88 -6.72 3.26
N ASN A 45 -23.69 -6.30 2.85
CA ASN A 45 -23.48 -5.68 1.54
C ASN A 45 -23.97 -6.57 0.39
N LEU A 46 -23.97 -7.90 0.56
CA LEU A 46 -24.51 -8.84 -0.44
C LEU A 46 -26.02 -8.71 -0.68
N LEU A 47 -26.75 -8.02 0.21
CA LEU A 47 -28.19 -7.73 0.04
C LEU A 47 -28.44 -6.59 -0.93
N ASP A 48 -27.44 -5.76 -1.23
CA ASP A 48 -27.59 -4.72 -2.25
C ASP A 48 -27.50 -5.36 -3.65
N SER A 49 -28.63 -5.42 -4.35
CA SER A 49 -28.68 -5.93 -5.73
C SER A 49 -28.19 -4.89 -6.75
N ARG A 50 -28.02 -3.64 -6.33
CA ARG A 50 -27.69 -2.51 -7.20
C ARG A 50 -26.24 -2.07 -7.03
N ASP A 51 -25.46 -2.77 -6.21
CA ASP A 51 -24.02 -2.53 -6.10
C ASP A 51 -23.37 -2.68 -7.49
N PRO A 52 -22.84 -1.59 -8.08
CA PRO A 52 -22.21 -1.64 -9.40
C PRO A 52 -20.83 -2.31 -9.35
N GLY A 53 -20.32 -2.62 -8.15
CA GLY A 53 -18.96 -3.05 -7.92
C GLY A 53 -17.94 -1.93 -8.08
N LEU A 54 -16.67 -2.30 -8.18
CA LEU A 54 -15.58 -1.36 -8.37
C LEU A 54 -15.67 -0.71 -9.76
N SER A 55 -15.75 0.62 -9.80
CA SER A 55 -15.76 1.41 -11.03
C SER A 55 -14.87 2.64 -10.89
N ALA A 56 -14.33 3.13 -12.01
CA ALA A 56 -13.45 4.29 -12.06
C ALA A 56 -13.87 5.23 -13.19
N THR A 57 -13.81 6.55 -12.94
CA THR A 57 -14.05 7.60 -13.92
C THR A 57 -12.84 8.53 -13.92
N PRO A 58 -11.75 8.20 -14.65
CA PRO A 58 -10.54 9.01 -14.64
C PRO A 58 -10.81 10.40 -15.25
N THR A 59 -10.22 11.43 -14.66
CA THR A 59 -10.30 12.82 -15.15
C THR A 59 -9.16 13.17 -16.12
N PHE A 60 -8.37 12.17 -16.53
CA PHE A 60 -7.22 12.27 -17.42
C PHE A 60 -7.18 11.05 -18.35
N ASP A 61 -6.42 11.13 -19.44
CA ASP A 61 -6.17 9.97 -20.29
C ASP A 61 -5.12 9.05 -19.65
N ILE A 62 -5.53 7.84 -19.30
CA ILE A 62 -4.67 6.84 -18.66
C ILE A 62 -3.56 6.33 -19.59
N ASN A 63 -3.70 6.55 -20.90
CA ASN A 63 -2.72 6.13 -21.90
C ASN A 63 -1.79 7.27 -22.32
N ASP A 64 -2.01 8.49 -21.83
CA ASP A 64 -1.13 9.62 -22.08
C ASP A 64 0.13 9.48 -21.23
N ASP A 65 1.25 9.16 -21.89
CA ASP A 65 2.56 9.10 -21.25
C ASP A 65 3.18 10.50 -21.16
N ILE A 66 2.81 11.21 -20.10
CA ILE A 66 3.36 12.53 -19.78
C ILE A 66 4.87 12.51 -19.47
N SER A 67 5.47 11.33 -19.24
CA SER A 67 6.90 11.18 -18.99
C SER A 67 7.71 11.03 -20.29
N ALA A 68 7.07 10.66 -21.40
CA ALA A 68 7.71 10.43 -22.70
C ALA A 68 8.65 11.57 -23.16
N PRO A 69 8.33 12.87 -22.98
CA PRO A 69 9.23 13.96 -23.35
C PRO A 69 10.56 13.98 -22.58
N PHE A 70 10.63 13.34 -21.42
CA PHE A 70 11.81 13.28 -20.57
C PHE A 70 12.63 12.00 -20.79
N VAL A 71 12.08 11.00 -21.47
CA VAL A 71 12.78 9.74 -21.76
C VAL A 71 14.05 10.03 -22.55
N ASN A 72 15.18 9.44 -22.10
CA ASN A 72 16.53 9.66 -22.64
C ASN A 72 17.12 11.08 -22.48
N THR A 73 16.49 11.98 -21.71
CA THR A 73 17.09 13.29 -21.38
C THR A 73 17.98 13.22 -20.14
N ALA A 74 17.42 12.72 -19.04
CA ALA A 74 18.09 12.45 -17.79
C ALA A 74 17.31 11.33 -17.07
N LYS A 75 18.00 10.59 -16.20
CA LYS A 75 17.38 9.64 -15.28
C LYS A 75 17.64 10.11 -13.84
N PRO A 76 16.76 10.92 -13.24
CA PRO A 76 16.96 11.40 -11.88
C PRO A 76 17.01 10.22 -10.91
N ALA A 77 17.99 10.22 -10.00
CA ALA A 77 18.10 9.16 -8.99
C ALA A 77 16.95 9.27 -7.96
N MET A 78 16.29 8.14 -7.71
CA MET A 78 15.21 7.96 -6.74
C MET A 78 15.65 6.95 -5.68
N ALA A 79 15.74 7.39 -4.42
CA ALA A 79 16.04 6.49 -3.31
C ALA A 79 14.80 5.65 -2.97
N VAL A 80 14.83 4.37 -3.32
CA VAL A 80 13.82 3.38 -2.95
C VAL A 80 14.20 2.84 -1.58
N LEU A 81 13.68 3.51 -0.56
CA LEU A 81 14.11 3.30 0.82
C LEU A 81 13.42 2.07 1.43
N ARG A 82 14.22 1.22 2.06
CA ARG A 82 13.75 0.06 2.80
C ARG A 82 14.48 -0.17 4.12
N GLU A 83 13.80 -0.85 5.02
CA GLU A 83 14.31 -1.36 6.29
C GLU A 83 14.07 -2.87 6.37
N GLN A 84 14.68 -3.56 7.33
CA GLN A 84 14.38 -4.96 7.60
C GLN A 84 12.86 -5.19 7.77
N GLY A 85 12.31 -6.13 7.00
CA GLY A 85 10.87 -6.45 7.00
C GLY A 85 10.03 -5.68 5.98
N VAL A 86 10.60 -4.69 5.29
CA VAL A 86 9.99 -4.10 4.08
C VAL A 86 9.96 -5.14 2.96
N ASN A 87 8.85 -5.20 2.22
CA ASN A 87 8.63 -6.21 1.19
C ASN A 87 8.03 -5.67 -0.13
N GLY A 88 7.75 -4.37 -0.22
CA GLY A 88 7.18 -3.73 -1.40
C GLY A 88 8.15 -2.87 -2.22
N GLN A 89 9.45 -3.01 -2.01
CA GLN A 89 10.47 -2.17 -2.66
C GLN A 89 10.66 -2.46 -4.15
N VAL A 90 10.38 -3.68 -4.61
CA VAL A 90 10.69 -4.08 -5.99
C VAL A 90 9.65 -3.50 -6.95
N GLU A 91 8.37 -3.61 -6.61
CA GLU A 91 7.29 -2.99 -7.38
C GLU A 91 7.36 -1.46 -7.34
N MET A 92 7.84 -0.89 -6.22
CA MET A 92 8.05 0.55 -6.10
C MET A 92 9.20 1.00 -7.02
N ALA A 93 10.32 0.29 -7.01
CA ALA A 93 11.44 0.55 -7.93
C ALA A 93 10.99 0.45 -9.40
N TRP A 94 10.20 -0.58 -9.74
CA TRP A 94 9.66 -0.75 -11.10
C TRP A 94 8.76 0.42 -11.53
N ALA A 95 7.90 0.92 -10.62
CA ALA A 95 7.02 2.04 -10.94
C ALA A 95 7.81 3.32 -11.27
N PHE A 96 8.89 3.60 -10.52
CA PHE A 96 9.76 4.74 -10.78
C PHE A 96 10.64 4.55 -12.02
N ASP A 97 11.19 3.36 -12.25
CA ASP A 97 11.95 3.04 -13.47
C ASP A 97 11.07 3.22 -14.71
N LYS A 98 9.83 2.74 -14.68
CA LYS A 98 8.84 2.94 -15.76
C LYS A 98 8.54 4.42 -16.01
N ALA A 99 8.57 5.26 -14.97
CA ALA A 99 8.38 6.71 -15.09
C ALA A 99 9.67 7.47 -15.48
N GLY A 100 10.78 6.77 -15.75
CA GLY A 100 12.03 7.34 -16.25
C GLY A 100 13.06 7.70 -15.19
N PHE A 101 12.89 7.28 -13.93
CA PHE A 101 13.87 7.50 -12.86
C PHE A 101 14.95 6.41 -12.83
N GLU A 102 16.09 6.72 -12.24
CA GLU A 102 17.06 5.71 -11.81
C GLU A 102 16.67 5.27 -10.38
N ALA A 103 15.95 4.15 -10.27
CA ALA A 103 15.55 3.60 -8.98
C ALA A 103 16.74 2.89 -8.30
N VAL A 104 17.12 3.37 -7.12
CA VAL A 104 18.25 2.82 -6.35
C VAL A 104 17.73 2.20 -5.06
N ASP A 105 18.06 0.94 -4.81
CA ASP A 105 17.78 0.28 -3.53
C ASP A 105 18.64 0.93 -2.43
N VAL A 106 17.99 1.55 -1.45
CA VAL A 106 18.67 2.17 -0.30
C VAL A 106 18.18 1.49 0.97
N HIS A 107 19.03 0.66 1.55
CA HIS A 107 18.73 0.10 2.87
C HIS A 107 19.06 1.13 3.95
N MET A 108 18.30 1.15 5.05
CA MET A 108 18.57 2.04 6.17
C MET A 108 20.00 1.90 6.71
N SER A 109 20.56 0.68 6.72
CA SER A 109 21.96 0.46 7.11
C SER A 109 22.96 1.24 6.25
N ASP A 110 22.67 1.47 4.96
CA ASP A 110 23.54 2.22 4.07
C ASP A 110 23.61 3.70 4.45
N ILE A 111 22.50 4.27 4.92
CA ILE A 111 22.45 5.64 5.44
C ILE A 111 23.12 5.71 6.82
N LEU A 112 22.78 4.78 7.72
CA LEU A 112 23.29 4.74 9.09
C LEU A 112 24.82 4.60 9.10
N GLU A 113 25.37 3.76 8.22
CA GLU A 113 26.81 3.52 8.10
C GLU A 113 27.52 4.54 7.19
N GLY A 114 26.78 5.40 6.50
CA GLY A 114 27.31 6.46 5.65
C GLY A 114 27.82 5.98 4.29
N ARG A 115 27.38 4.80 3.82
CA ARG A 115 27.61 4.31 2.45
C ARG A 115 26.84 5.11 1.41
N VAL A 116 25.68 5.65 1.80
CA VAL A 116 24.78 6.42 0.94
C VAL A 116 24.40 7.72 1.63
N SER A 117 24.35 8.80 0.86
CA SER A 117 23.90 10.13 1.30
C SER A 117 22.68 10.54 0.46
N LEU A 118 21.66 11.09 1.12
CA LEU A 118 20.37 11.45 0.51
C LEU A 118 20.48 12.64 -0.45
N ASP A 119 21.52 13.46 -0.34
CA ASP A 119 21.81 14.57 -1.26
C ASP A 119 22.13 14.12 -2.71
N ALA A 120 22.50 12.85 -2.89
CA ALA A 120 22.71 12.24 -4.21
C ALA A 120 21.39 12.01 -4.98
N PHE A 121 20.24 12.11 -4.33
CA PHE A 121 18.93 11.78 -4.92
C PHE A 121 18.07 13.02 -5.17
N LYS A 122 17.19 12.91 -6.18
CA LYS A 122 16.18 13.93 -6.48
C LYS A 122 14.83 13.64 -5.83
N GLY A 123 14.62 12.40 -5.39
CA GLY A 123 13.45 11.97 -4.65
C GLY A 123 13.78 10.79 -3.75
N LEU A 124 12.93 10.55 -2.77
CA LEU A 124 12.94 9.34 -1.97
C LEU A 124 11.51 8.82 -1.80
N VAL A 125 11.38 7.51 -1.65
CA VAL A 125 10.13 6.83 -1.35
C VAL A 125 10.35 5.80 -0.25
N ALA A 126 9.53 5.83 0.80
CA ALA A 126 9.51 4.78 1.81
C ALA A 126 8.58 3.65 1.36
N CYS A 127 9.11 2.45 1.22
CA CYS A 127 8.36 1.31 0.71
C CYS A 127 7.51 0.64 1.79
N GLY A 128 6.39 0.03 1.37
CA GLY A 128 5.49 -0.70 2.25
C GLY A 128 6.05 -2.05 2.72
N GLY A 129 5.48 -2.56 3.80
CA GLY A 129 5.79 -3.87 4.37
C GLY A 129 5.62 -3.87 5.88
N PHE A 130 6.31 -4.79 6.54
CA PHE A 130 6.23 -5.02 7.99
C PHE A 130 7.59 -4.72 8.61
N SER A 131 8.02 -3.45 8.57
CA SER A 131 9.33 -3.06 9.10
C SER A 131 9.43 -3.45 10.58
N TYR A 132 10.47 -4.19 10.96
CA TYR A 132 10.61 -4.79 12.29
C TYR A 132 9.41 -5.66 12.73
N GLY A 133 8.65 -6.22 11.79
CA GLY A 133 7.45 -7.02 12.07
C GLY A 133 6.31 -6.24 12.73
N ASP A 134 6.29 -4.91 12.55
CA ASP A 134 5.37 -3.97 13.21
C ASP A 134 5.39 -4.01 14.74
N VAL A 135 6.45 -4.60 15.30
CA VAL A 135 6.69 -4.62 16.74
C VAL A 135 6.94 -3.18 17.21
N LEU A 136 6.27 -2.79 18.30
CA LEU A 136 6.19 -1.41 18.83
C LEU A 136 5.35 -0.44 17.97
N GLY A 137 4.46 -0.98 17.14
CA GLY A 137 3.60 -0.23 16.23
C GLY A 137 4.23 -0.12 14.84
N ALA A 138 3.43 -0.34 13.80
CA ALA A 138 3.94 -0.35 12.44
C ALA A 138 4.66 0.98 12.11
N GLY A 139 5.81 0.87 11.46
CA GLY A 139 6.68 2.00 11.15
C GLY A 139 7.38 2.64 12.35
N GLY A 140 7.02 2.28 13.59
CA GLY A 140 7.56 2.88 14.80
C GLY A 140 9.04 2.56 15.02
N GLY A 141 9.46 1.32 14.76
CA GLY A 141 10.87 0.92 14.85
C GLY A 141 11.74 1.67 13.83
N TRP A 142 11.28 1.75 12.58
CA TRP A 142 11.97 2.44 11.50
C TRP A 142 12.05 3.96 11.74
N ALA A 143 10.96 4.61 12.14
CA ALA A 143 11.00 6.04 12.45
C ALA A 143 11.99 6.34 13.61
N LYS A 144 12.03 5.49 14.63
CA LYS A 144 12.95 5.65 15.77
C LYS A 144 14.41 5.39 15.39
N SER A 145 14.69 4.46 14.47
CA SER A 145 16.07 4.24 13.99
C SER A 145 16.64 5.47 13.29
N VAL A 146 15.80 6.21 12.55
CA VAL A 146 16.15 7.52 11.97
C VAL A 146 16.30 8.59 13.06
N LEU A 147 15.33 8.72 13.97
CA LEU A 147 15.34 9.79 14.97
C LEU A 147 16.46 9.68 16.00
N PHE A 148 16.90 8.47 16.34
CA PHE A 148 17.93 8.23 17.36
C PHE A 148 19.33 8.01 16.78
N ASN A 149 19.50 8.15 15.46
CA ASN A 149 20.80 8.18 14.82
C ASN A 149 21.03 9.57 14.23
N GLU A 150 22.00 10.30 14.78
CA GLU A 150 22.28 11.70 14.42
C GLU A 150 22.50 11.88 12.90
N ARG A 151 23.31 11.01 12.28
CA ARG A 151 23.57 11.04 10.83
C ARG A 151 22.28 10.87 10.02
N ALA A 152 21.49 9.85 10.31
CA ALA A 152 20.24 9.64 9.59
C ALA A 152 19.28 10.82 9.82
N GLN A 153 19.13 11.27 11.06
CA GLN A 153 18.29 12.42 11.39
C GLN A 153 18.68 13.66 10.57
N GLU A 154 19.96 13.99 10.48
CA GLU A 154 20.48 15.11 9.68
C GLU A 154 20.20 14.92 8.19
N GLN A 155 20.45 13.72 7.65
CA GLN A 155 20.20 13.39 6.24
C GLN A 155 18.73 13.58 5.87
N PHE A 156 17.81 13.04 6.68
CA PHE A 156 16.37 13.20 6.44
C PHE A 156 15.90 14.65 6.66
N ALA A 157 16.45 15.37 7.64
CA ALA A 157 16.12 16.77 7.88
C ALA A 157 16.65 17.71 6.78
N ALA A 158 17.78 17.37 6.16
CA ALA A 158 18.32 18.10 5.01
C ALA A 158 17.51 17.82 3.74
N PHE A 159 17.05 16.58 3.54
CA PHE A 159 16.29 16.19 2.36
C PHE A 159 14.83 16.67 2.38
N LEU A 160 14.19 16.61 3.56
CA LEU A 160 12.79 17.00 3.74
C LEU A 160 12.73 18.44 4.29
N PRO A 161 11.97 19.37 3.69
CA PRO A 161 11.83 20.71 4.24
C PRO A 161 11.31 20.66 5.69
N VAL A 162 11.82 21.53 6.55
CA VAL A 162 11.75 21.49 8.04
C VAL A 162 10.35 21.23 8.66
N MET A 163 9.24 21.51 7.95
CA MET A 163 7.88 21.14 8.41
C MET A 163 7.53 19.65 8.28
N ILE A 164 8.23 18.91 7.41
CA ILE A 164 7.95 17.50 7.09
C ILE A 164 8.72 16.57 8.03
N ALA A 165 9.90 16.92 8.52
CA ALA A 165 10.72 16.03 9.38
C ALA A 165 10.00 15.59 10.67
N SER A 166 9.26 16.51 11.33
CA SER A 166 8.44 16.20 12.52
C SER A 166 7.16 15.42 12.19
N HIS A 167 6.63 15.58 10.97
CA HIS A 167 5.45 14.86 10.48
C HIS A 167 5.78 13.50 9.86
N TRP A 168 6.99 13.27 9.36
CA TRP A 168 7.39 12.00 8.76
C TRP A 168 7.50 10.93 9.85
N ALA A 169 8.20 11.22 10.95
CA ALA A 169 8.28 10.30 12.09
C ALA A 169 6.92 9.98 12.74
N SER A 170 5.96 10.90 12.66
CA SER A 170 4.59 10.66 13.15
C SER A 170 3.66 10.03 12.11
N ALA A 171 3.86 10.28 10.81
CA ALA A 171 3.06 9.71 9.73
C ALA A 171 3.37 8.24 9.47
N THR A 172 4.63 7.80 9.60
CA THR A 172 4.99 6.38 9.49
C THR A 172 4.39 5.55 10.63
N ALA A 173 4.17 6.15 11.80
CA ALA A 173 3.53 5.50 12.96
C ALA A 173 1.98 5.58 12.95
N ALA A 174 1.39 6.60 12.32
CA ALA A 174 -0.03 6.91 12.48
C ALA A 174 -0.97 6.25 11.46
N ARG A 175 -0.48 5.76 10.31
CA ARG A 175 -1.36 5.21 9.25
C ARG A 175 -1.68 3.72 9.33
N CYS A 176 -0.96 2.95 10.15
CA CYS A 176 -1.21 1.51 10.27
C CYS A 176 -2.08 1.11 11.47
N CYS A 177 -2.26 2.00 12.46
CA CYS A 177 -3.08 1.73 13.64
C CYS A 177 -4.56 2.14 13.51
N ARG A 178 -5.08 2.37 12.29
CA ARG A 178 -6.50 2.75 12.07
C ARG A 178 -7.17 1.96 10.94
N SER A 179 -6.88 0.67 10.83
CA SER A 179 -7.68 -0.29 10.06
C SER A 179 -8.00 -1.48 10.95
#